data_AF-A0A8B7E2I5-F1
#
_entry.id   AF-A0A8B7E2I5-F1
#
_cell.length_a   1.000
_cell.length_b   1.000
_cell.length_c   1.000
_cell.angle_alpha   90.00
_cell.angle_beta   90.00
_cell.angle_gamma   90.00
#
_symmetry.space_group_name_H-M   'P 1'
#
loop_
_entity.id
_entity.type
_entity.pdbx_description
1 polymer ?
#
loop_
_entity_poly.entity_id
_entity_poly.type
_entity_poly.pdbx_seq_one_letter_code
_entity_poly.pdbx_strand_id
1 'polypeptide(L)'
;MSSNLKAENSRNCRNERNEARREEINRRQNERNEARREEVIRRQNERNEARRVLLRCGMHCIARNNVFIENNYLGEINHNCQYCGAQKFLNETHFLCCHSGKLVLPPLSPYPPLMVDLMTGNDVDRALNQNFFKHIRNYNAFLSFASFIATIDPPSNRGPPCFRISAQIMHRFNNLRHQQGDPPAYCQLYVYDPNTALKFRMEQNDCCIRELMELFQTLINQENPYALGFKNMAEVEDAEIRQAAIKG
;
A
#
# COMPACT_ATOMS: atom_id res chain seq x y z
N MET A 1 -94.76 -15.27 21.07
CA MET A 1 -93.59 -14.55 21.62
C MET A 1 -92.56 -15.44 22.33
N SER A 2 -92.90 -16.65 22.78
CA SER A 2 -91.98 -17.53 23.53
C SER A 2 -90.98 -18.33 22.68
N SER A 3 -91.22 -18.47 21.37
CA SER A 3 -90.35 -19.19 20.44
C SER A 3 -89.09 -18.41 20.02
N ASN A 4 -89.18 -17.07 19.92
CA ASN A 4 -88.04 -16.21 19.54
C ASN A 4 -87.00 -16.09 20.67
N LEU A 5 -87.43 -15.99 21.94
CA LEU A 5 -86.51 -15.87 23.09
C LEU A 5 -85.62 -17.12 23.28
N LYS A 6 -86.17 -18.32 23.03
CA LYS A 6 -85.39 -19.58 23.10
C LYS A 6 -84.37 -19.69 21.96
N ALA A 7 -84.72 -19.20 20.77
CA ALA A 7 -83.81 -19.16 19.62
C ALA A 7 -82.66 -18.15 19.83
N GLU A 8 -82.95 -17.01 20.46
CA GLU A 8 -81.99 -15.94 20.75
C GLU A 8 -81.00 -16.34 21.86
N ASN A 9 -81.48 -16.96 22.96
CA ASN A 9 -80.60 -17.51 24.00
C ASN A 9 -79.69 -18.64 23.48
N SER A 10 -80.19 -19.48 22.57
CA SER A 10 -79.38 -20.55 21.95
C SER A 10 -78.32 -19.98 20.99
N ARG A 11 -78.61 -18.86 20.31
CA ARG A 11 -77.65 -18.11 19.49
C ARG A 11 -76.57 -17.45 20.35
N ASN A 12 -76.93 -16.83 21.47
CA ASN A 12 -75.97 -16.21 22.39
C ASN A 12 -75.02 -17.25 23.02
N CYS A 13 -75.53 -18.39 23.48
CA CYS A 13 -74.68 -19.48 24.00
C CYS A 13 -73.74 -20.07 22.91
N ARG A 14 -74.19 -20.12 21.65
CA ARG A 14 -73.31 -20.49 20.52
C ARG A 14 -72.25 -19.43 20.23
N ASN A 15 -72.58 -18.15 20.33
CA ASN A 15 -71.65 -17.05 20.12
C ASN A 15 -70.55 -17.02 21.22
N GLU A 16 -70.93 -17.17 22.48
CA GLU A 16 -69.98 -17.26 23.60
C GLU A 16 -69.05 -18.47 23.47
N ARG A 17 -69.58 -19.65 23.08
CA ARG A 17 -68.74 -20.83 22.79
C ARG A 17 -67.80 -20.60 21.61
N ASN A 18 -68.24 -19.89 20.58
CA ASN A 18 -67.40 -19.56 19.43
C ASN A 18 -66.32 -18.53 19.79
N GLU A 19 -66.61 -17.60 20.70
CA GLU A 19 -65.68 -16.59 21.19
C GLU A 19 -64.62 -17.21 22.10
N ALA A 20 -65.02 -18.03 23.08
CA ALA A 20 -64.09 -18.81 23.90
C ALA A 20 -63.18 -19.72 23.05
N ARG A 21 -63.72 -20.33 21.98
CA ARG A 21 -62.94 -21.13 21.03
C ARG A 21 -61.93 -20.28 20.23
N ARG A 22 -62.29 -19.04 19.86
CA ARG A 22 -61.38 -18.11 19.16
C ARG A 22 -60.27 -17.63 20.09
N GLU A 23 -60.59 -17.32 21.34
CA GLU A 23 -59.60 -16.94 22.35
C GLU A 23 -58.62 -18.09 22.64
N GLU A 24 -59.10 -19.33 22.72
CA GLU A 24 -58.24 -20.49 22.89
C GLU A 24 -57.32 -20.73 21.68
N ILE A 25 -57.82 -20.53 20.45
CA ILE A 25 -57.02 -20.60 19.22
C ILE A 25 -55.95 -19.49 19.20
N ASN A 26 -56.31 -18.26 19.55
CA ASN A 26 -55.37 -17.14 19.61
C ASN A 26 -54.28 -17.36 20.67
N ARG A 27 -54.66 -17.92 21.83
CA ARG A 27 -53.70 -18.28 22.89
C ARG A 27 -52.70 -19.32 22.40
N ARG A 28 -53.18 -20.40 21.77
CA ARG A 28 -52.31 -21.43 21.16
C ARG A 28 -51.43 -20.88 20.03
N GLN A 29 -51.92 -19.91 19.26
CA GLN A 29 -51.11 -19.24 18.23
C GLN A 29 -50.04 -18.34 18.83
N ASN A 30 -50.35 -17.60 19.90
CA ASN A 30 -49.38 -16.77 20.60
C ASN A 30 -48.28 -17.62 21.25
N GLU A 31 -48.64 -18.71 21.92
CA GLU A 31 -47.68 -19.67 22.48
C GLU A 31 -46.77 -20.27 21.39
N ARG A 32 -47.33 -20.64 20.23
CA ARG A 32 -46.54 -21.11 19.07
C ARG A 32 -45.61 -20.04 18.52
N ASN A 33 -46.07 -18.79 18.45
CA ASN A 33 -45.28 -17.67 17.94
C ASN A 33 -44.14 -17.31 18.90
N GLU A 34 -44.38 -17.39 20.21
CA GLU A 34 -43.39 -17.17 21.26
C GLU A 34 -42.33 -18.27 21.24
N ALA A 35 -42.74 -19.56 21.21
CA ALA A 35 -41.82 -20.69 21.07
C ALA A 35 -40.97 -20.58 19.78
N ARG A 36 -41.55 -20.10 18.67
CA ARG A 36 -40.80 -19.87 17.42
C ARG A 36 -39.79 -18.72 17.55
N ARG A 37 -40.12 -17.64 18.28
CA ARG A 37 -39.19 -16.52 18.55
C ARG A 37 -38.04 -16.98 19.42
N GLU A 38 -38.32 -17.74 20.47
CA GLU A 38 -37.30 -18.31 21.35
C GLU A 38 -36.38 -19.27 20.58
N GLU A 39 -36.92 -20.10 19.69
CA GLU A 39 -36.11 -20.98 18.86
C GLU A 39 -35.20 -20.21 17.90
N VAL A 40 -35.68 -19.10 17.31
CA VAL A 40 -34.85 -18.23 16.47
C VAL A 40 -33.72 -17.60 17.30
N ILE A 41 -34.02 -17.07 18.48
CA ILE A 41 -33.02 -16.49 19.38
C ILE A 41 -32.00 -17.55 19.79
N ARG A 42 -32.47 -18.77 20.13
CA ARG A 42 -31.59 -19.90 20.49
C ARG A 42 -30.66 -20.26 19.34
N ARG A 43 -31.18 -20.45 18.11
CA ARG A 43 -30.38 -20.72 16.91
C ARG A 43 -29.38 -19.60 16.61
N GLN A 44 -29.75 -18.35 16.88
CA GLN A 44 -28.88 -17.20 16.65
C GLN A 44 -27.77 -17.12 17.71
N ASN A 45 -28.08 -17.44 18.97
CA ASN A 45 -27.10 -17.59 20.04
C ASN A 45 -26.17 -18.77 19.78
N GLU A 46 -26.68 -19.95 19.39
CA GLU A 46 -25.88 -21.10 18.97
C GLU A 46 -24.96 -20.76 17.79
N ARG A 47 -25.46 -20.02 16.78
CA ARG A 47 -24.63 -19.52 15.67
C ARG A 47 -23.56 -18.53 16.14
N ASN A 48 -23.89 -17.63 17.06
CA ASN A 48 -22.94 -16.66 17.62
C ASN A 48 -21.89 -17.35 18.50
N GLU A 49 -22.29 -18.36 19.28
CA GLU A 49 -21.44 -19.21 20.09
C GLU A 49 -20.50 -20.02 19.18
N ALA A 50 -21.04 -20.70 18.16
CA ALA A 50 -20.25 -21.42 17.16
C ALA A 50 -19.29 -20.48 16.42
N ARG A 51 -19.69 -19.24 16.13
CA ARG A 51 -18.80 -18.22 15.54
C ARG A 51 -17.73 -17.76 16.52
N ARG A 52 -18.03 -17.60 17.81
CA ARG A 52 -17.03 -17.32 18.86
C ARG A 52 -16.06 -18.47 19.02
N VAL A 53 -16.55 -19.71 18.99
CA VAL A 53 -15.74 -20.93 19.02
C VAL A 53 -14.89 -21.04 17.77
N LEU A 54 -15.40 -20.71 16.58
CA LEU A 54 -14.62 -20.65 15.33
C LEU A 54 -13.55 -19.54 15.37
N LEU A 55 -13.86 -18.38 15.98
CA LEU A 55 -12.87 -17.33 16.23
C LEU A 55 -11.81 -17.76 17.28
N ARG A 56 -12.18 -18.62 18.22
CA ARG A 56 -11.31 -19.15 19.28
C ARG A 56 -10.50 -20.37 18.81
N CYS A 57 -11.05 -21.16 17.90
CA CYS A 57 -10.44 -22.29 17.22
C CYS A 57 -9.85 -21.81 15.90
N GLY A 58 -8.76 -21.03 15.99
CA GLY A 58 -7.79 -20.87 14.94
C GLY A 58 -8.34 -20.61 13.54
N MET A 59 -8.99 -19.47 13.33
CA MET A 59 -8.77 -18.80 12.05
C MET A 59 -7.27 -18.54 12.01
N HIS A 60 -6.53 -19.36 11.25
CA HIS A 60 -5.11 -19.21 10.96
C HIS A 60 -4.90 -17.90 10.19
N CYS A 61 -5.20 -16.75 10.79
CA CYS A 61 -4.37 -15.60 10.57
C CYS A 61 -3.13 -15.82 11.45
N ILE A 62 -2.00 -16.01 10.79
CA ILE A 62 -0.65 -16.07 11.39
C ILE A 62 -0.45 -14.97 12.45
N ALA A 63 -1.21 -13.88 12.39
CA ALA A 63 -1.21 -12.75 13.31
C ALA A 63 -1.83 -12.98 14.72
N ARG A 64 -2.49 -14.10 15.03
CA ARG A 64 -3.12 -14.32 16.37
C ARG A 64 -2.63 -15.54 17.14
N ASN A 65 -1.92 -16.44 16.49
CA ASN A 65 -1.18 -17.44 17.23
C ASN A 65 0.03 -16.73 17.85
N ASN A 66 0.04 -16.58 19.17
CA ASN A 66 1.26 -16.51 19.98
C ASN A 66 2.02 -17.86 19.87
N VAL A 67 2.16 -18.39 18.65
CA VAL A 67 3.33 -19.21 18.35
C VAL A 67 4.45 -18.21 18.52
N PHE A 68 5.14 -18.28 19.66
CA PHE A 68 6.53 -17.91 19.70
C PHE A 68 7.17 -18.74 18.60
N ILE A 69 7.22 -18.17 17.40
CA ILE A 69 8.20 -18.59 16.40
C ILE A 69 9.48 -18.27 17.14
N GLU A 70 10.21 -19.29 17.62
CA GLU A 70 11.59 -19.10 18.02
C GLU A 70 12.20 -18.25 16.92
N ASN A 71 12.62 -17.04 17.29
CA ASN A 71 13.08 -16.04 16.34
C ASN A 71 13.95 -16.77 15.33
N ASN A 72 13.74 -16.50 14.03
CA ASN A 72 14.56 -16.96 12.90
C ASN A 72 15.99 -16.42 13.05
N TYR A 73 16.64 -16.72 14.17
CA TYR A 73 17.91 -16.24 14.61
C TYR A 73 18.92 -17.18 13.99
N LEU A 74 19.43 -16.74 12.85
CA LEU A 74 20.43 -17.46 12.06
C LEU A 74 21.83 -17.40 12.70
N GLY A 75 21.94 -16.96 13.96
CA GLY A 75 23.19 -16.63 14.63
C GLY A 75 23.65 -15.20 14.36
N GLU A 76 24.86 -14.88 14.81
CA GLU A 76 25.55 -13.65 14.44
C GLU A 76 26.04 -13.72 12.98
N ILE A 77 26.05 -12.58 12.30
CA ILE A 77 26.58 -12.45 10.93
C ILE A 77 28.11 -12.23 10.97
N ASN A 78 28.84 -13.15 11.58
CA ASN A 78 30.28 -13.01 11.87
C ASN A 78 31.18 -13.96 11.05
N HIS A 79 30.60 -14.72 10.10
CA HIS A 79 31.37 -15.61 9.23
C HIS A 79 31.77 -14.91 7.94
N ASN A 80 33.05 -14.56 7.81
CA ASN A 80 33.53 -13.86 6.63
C ASN A 80 33.83 -14.83 5.48
N CYS A 81 33.36 -14.49 4.28
CA CYS A 81 33.72 -15.20 3.05
C CYS A 81 35.23 -15.09 2.77
N GLN A 82 35.90 -16.22 2.52
CA GLN A 82 37.33 -16.24 2.20
C GLN A 82 37.69 -15.53 0.88
N TYR A 83 36.74 -15.44 -0.06
CA TYR A 83 36.99 -14.85 -1.38
C TYR A 83 36.67 -13.35 -1.45
N CYS A 84 35.51 -12.94 -0.91
CA CYS A 84 35.02 -11.56 -1.06
C CYS A 84 34.89 -10.80 0.27
N GLY A 85 35.19 -11.41 1.41
CA GLY A 85 35.09 -10.77 2.73
C GLY A 85 33.66 -10.50 3.22
N ALA A 86 32.62 -10.83 2.44
CA ALA A 86 31.23 -10.64 2.85
C ALA A 86 30.92 -11.39 4.16
N GLN A 87 30.26 -10.71 5.09
CA GLN A 87 29.77 -11.30 6.32
C GLN A 87 28.56 -12.20 6.03
N LYS A 88 28.55 -13.38 6.64
CA LYS A 88 27.53 -14.42 6.45
C LYS A 88 27.06 -14.98 7.78
N PHE A 89 25.90 -15.63 7.74
CA PHE A 89 25.50 -16.56 8.79
C PHE A 89 26.23 -17.91 8.64
N LEU A 90 26.42 -18.63 9.76
CA LEU A 90 27.16 -19.90 9.79
C LEU A 90 26.65 -20.93 8.76
N ASN A 91 25.33 -21.05 8.62
CA ASN A 91 24.68 -22.03 7.75
C ASN A 91 24.26 -21.44 6.39
N GLU A 92 24.82 -20.28 6.01
CA GLU A 92 24.50 -19.64 4.75
C GLU A 92 25.24 -20.32 3.58
N THR A 93 24.51 -20.64 2.51
CA THR A 93 25.11 -21.34 1.37
C THR A 93 26.24 -20.52 0.72
N HIS A 94 27.28 -21.21 0.26
CA HIS A 94 28.46 -20.56 -0.34
C HIS A 94 28.14 -19.72 -1.59
N PHE A 95 27.00 -19.99 -2.24
CA PHE A 95 26.57 -19.32 -3.47
C PHE A 95 25.97 -17.92 -3.25
N LEU A 96 25.54 -17.59 -2.03
CA LEU A 96 24.80 -16.36 -1.74
C LEU A 96 25.61 -15.07 -1.84
N CYS A 97 26.95 -15.12 -1.78
CA CYS A 97 27.78 -13.91 -1.87
C CYS A 97 28.51 -13.74 -3.20
N CYS A 98 29.48 -14.61 -3.51
CA CYS A 98 30.39 -14.49 -4.66
C CYS A 98 30.43 -15.76 -5.50
N HIS A 99 29.46 -16.67 -5.27
CA HIS A 99 29.42 -17.97 -5.92
C HIS A 99 30.75 -18.74 -5.80
N SER A 100 31.25 -18.88 -4.58
CA SER A 100 32.56 -19.51 -4.29
C SER A 100 33.74 -18.89 -5.06
N GLY A 101 33.77 -17.56 -5.16
CA GLY A 101 34.86 -16.81 -5.80
C GLY A 101 34.73 -16.62 -7.31
N LYS A 102 33.65 -17.09 -7.94
CA LYS A 102 33.41 -16.87 -9.37
C LYS A 102 32.98 -15.44 -9.71
N LEU A 103 32.40 -14.72 -8.76
CA LEU A 103 31.96 -13.33 -8.93
C LEU A 103 32.89 -12.41 -8.15
N VAL A 104 33.54 -11.50 -8.87
CA VAL A 104 34.32 -10.39 -8.29
C VAL A 104 33.47 -9.13 -8.46
N LEU A 105 32.88 -8.66 -7.36
CA LEU A 105 32.16 -7.39 -7.33
C LEU A 105 33.14 -6.26 -7.00
N PRO A 106 33.07 -5.11 -7.68
CA PRO A 106 33.83 -3.93 -7.25
C PRO A 106 33.37 -3.50 -5.85
N PRO A 107 34.27 -2.93 -5.04
CA PRO A 107 33.88 -2.37 -3.75
C PRO A 107 32.83 -1.27 -3.95
N LEU A 108 31.89 -1.20 -3.01
CA LEU A 108 30.89 -0.14 -3.02
C LEU A 108 31.59 1.20 -2.77
N SER A 109 31.29 2.19 -3.61
CA SER A 109 31.70 3.56 -3.34
C SER A 109 31.09 4.04 -2.01
N PRO A 110 31.81 4.85 -1.23
CA PRO A 110 31.24 5.43 -0.02
C PRO A 110 29.99 6.22 -0.37
N TYR A 111 28.97 6.14 0.50
CA TYR A 111 27.79 6.98 0.35
C TYR A 111 28.19 8.45 0.52
N PRO A 112 27.52 9.37 -0.20
CA PRO A 112 27.74 10.79 0.00
C PRO A 112 27.53 11.21 1.45
N PRO A 113 28.39 12.09 2.03
CA PRO A 113 28.30 12.47 3.44
C PRO A 113 26.92 12.94 3.87
N LEU A 114 26.29 13.82 3.07
CA LEU A 114 24.92 14.31 3.32
C LEU A 114 23.91 13.16 3.49
N MET A 115 24.03 12.09 2.69
CA MET A 115 23.10 10.97 2.75
C MET A 115 23.34 10.13 4.02
N VAL A 116 24.59 9.99 4.43
CA VAL A 116 24.94 9.34 5.70
C VAL A 116 24.33 10.13 6.86
N ASP A 117 24.57 11.45 6.90
CA ASP A 117 24.10 12.34 7.96
C ASP A 117 22.57 12.34 8.08
N LEU A 118 21.86 12.42 6.94
CA LEU A 118 20.40 12.33 6.89
C LEU A 118 19.87 10.96 7.33
N MET A 119 20.54 9.87 6.98
CA MET A 119 20.08 8.52 7.32
C MET A 119 20.39 8.12 8.77
N THR A 120 21.48 8.64 9.35
CA THR A 120 21.86 8.38 10.75
C THR A 120 21.29 9.41 11.72
N GLY A 121 20.82 10.56 11.23
CA GLY A 121 20.32 11.65 12.07
C GLY A 121 21.41 12.41 12.81
N ASN A 122 22.66 12.30 12.35
CA ASN A 122 23.81 13.01 12.90
C ASN A 122 24.04 14.31 12.12
N ASP A 123 24.48 15.37 12.78
CA ASP A 123 25.04 16.61 12.18
C ASP A 123 24.17 17.41 11.18
N VAL A 124 22.93 17.01 10.90
CA VAL A 124 21.96 17.81 10.13
C VAL A 124 20.98 18.49 11.08
N ASP A 125 20.54 19.71 10.72
CA ASP A 125 19.39 20.35 11.35
C ASP A 125 18.24 19.35 11.51
N ARG A 126 17.78 19.19 12.75
CA ARG A 126 16.72 18.26 13.13
C ARG A 126 15.45 18.46 12.30
N ALA A 127 15.14 19.69 11.88
CA ALA A 127 13.99 19.99 11.04
C ALA A 127 14.16 19.39 9.62
N LEU A 128 15.36 19.49 9.04
CA LEU A 128 15.70 18.89 7.75
C LEU A 128 15.57 17.37 7.81
N ASN A 129 16.14 16.75 8.85
CA ASN A 129 16.09 15.30 9.05
C ASN A 129 14.64 14.79 9.18
N GLN A 130 13.82 15.45 10.00
CA GLN A 130 12.42 15.10 10.17
C GLN A 130 11.62 15.24 8.87
N ASN A 131 11.84 16.33 8.13
CA ASN A 131 11.19 16.52 6.84
C ASN A 131 11.61 15.44 5.83
N PHE A 132 12.91 15.14 5.76
CA PHE A 132 13.44 14.09 4.91
C PHE A 132 12.76 12.74 5.18
N PHE A 133 12.76 12.25 6.42
CA PHE A 133 12.14 10.95 6.73
C PHE A 133 10.63 10.96 6.50
N LYS A 134 9.95 12.07 6.81
CA LYS A 134 8.50 12.21 6.60
C LYS A 134 8.14 12.21 5.11
N HIS A 135 8.99 12.80 4.26
CA HIS A 135 8.69 13.06 2.85
C HIS A 135 9.67 12.39 1.86
N ILE A 136 10.42 11.37 2.29
CA ILE A 136 11.43 10.68 1.45
C ILE A 136 10.85 10.16 0.12
N ARG A 137 9.59 9.73 0.13
CA ARG A 137 8.88 9.31 -1.09
C ARG A 137 8.65 10.46 -2.06
N ASN A 138 8.36 11.66 -1.56
CA ASN A 138 8.20 12.85 -2.40
C ASN A 138 9.55 13.27 -2.99
N TYR A 139 10.63 13.30 -2.22
CA TYR A 139 11.98 13.55 -2.75
C TYR A 139 12.31 12.58 -3.89
N ASN A 140 12.14 11.27 -3.66
CA ASN A 140 12.40 10.25 -4.68
C ASN A 140 11.48 10.36 -5.89
N ALA A 141 10.21 10.71 -5.70
CA ALA A 141 9.26 10.87 -6.80
C ALA A 141 9.64 12.03 -7.72
N PHE A 142 9.98 13.20 -7.14
CA PHE A 142 10.40 14.34 -7.94
C PHE A 142 11.73 14.05 -8.63
N LEU A 143 12.70 13.44 -7.96
CA LEU A 143 14.01 13.07 -8.53
C LEU A 143 13.96 11.82 -9.44
N SER A 144 12.78 11.28 -9.76
CA SER A 144 12.66 10.14 -10.66
C SER A 144 12.89 10.54 -12.12
N PHE A 145 13.54 9.66 -12.88
CA PHE A 145 13.71 9.82 -14.33
C PHE A 145 12.51 9.37 -15.14
N ALA A 146 11.71 8.44 -14.62
CA ALA A 146 10.58 7.86 -15.33
C ALA A 146 9.31 7.97 -14.48
N SER A 147 8.18 8.16 -15.14
CA SER A 147 6.89 8.04 -14.49
C SER A 147 6.52 6.56 -14.33
N PHE A 148 5.85 6.25 -13.22
CA PHE A 148 5.29 4.93 -12.97
C PHE A 148 3.85 4.90 -13.50
N ILE A 149 3.55 3.97 -14.41
CA ILE A 149 2.21 3.77 -14.95
C ILE A 149 1.77 2.34 -14.68
N ALA A 150 0.58 2.23 -14.12
CA ALA A 150 -0.06 0.97 -13.82
C ALA A 150 -1.59 1.12 -13.91
N THR A 151 -2.28 0.06 -14.33
CA THR A 151 -3.74 0.00 -14.21
C THR A 151 -4.07 -0.32 -12.76
N ILE A 152 -4.61 0.66 -12.05
CA ILE A 152 -5.01 0.52 -10.65
C ILE A 152 -6.46 0.05 -10.64
N ASP A 153 -6.67 -1.18 -10.21
CA ASP A 153 -8.02 -1.69 -10.00
C ASP A 153 -8.41 -1.52 -8.53
N PRO A 154 -9.61 -0.99 -8.24
CA PRO A 154 -10.07 -0.94 -6.86
C PRO A 154 -10.13 -2.37 -6.28
N PRO A 155 -9.73 -2.56 -5.01
CA PRO A 155 -9.94 -3.82 -4.34
C PRO A 155 -11.45 -4.10 -4.24
N SER A 156 -11.84 -5.38 -4.18
CA SER A 156 -13.23 -5.71 -3.86
C SER A 156 -13.60 -5.13 -2.50
N ASN A 157 -14.85 -4.69 -2.30
CA ASN A 157 -15.37 -4.10 -1.05
C ASN A 157 -15.30 -5.03 0.20
N ARG A 158 -14.64 -6.18 0.10
CA ARG A 158 -14.42 -7.17 1.17
C ARG A 158 -12.93 -7.49 1.25
N GLY A 159 -12.34 -7.27 2.41
CA GLY A 159 -10.94 -7.61 2.70
C GLY A 159 -10.14 -6.44 3.29
N PRO A 160 -8.89 -6.67 3.71
CA PRO A 160 -7.97 -5.61 4.11
C PRO A 160 -7.75 -4.62 2.96
N PRO A 161 -7.48 -3.33 3.25
CA PRO A 161 -7.19 -2.34 2.21
C PRO A 161 -5.93 -2.78 1.45
N CYS A 162 -6.07 -3.05 0.15
CA CYS A 162 -4.96 -3.39 -0.72
C CYS A 162 -4.93 -2.50 -1.96
N PHE A 163 -3.72 -2.15 -2.40
CA PHE A 163 -3.48 -1.49 -3.68
C PHE A 163 -3.29 -2.58 -4.73
N ARG A 164 -4.24 -2.72 -5.66
CA ARG A 164 -4.19 -3.74 -6.70
C ARG A 164 -3.76 -3.11 -8.02
N ILE A 165 -2.58 -3.50 -8.48
CA ILE A 165 -2.12 -3.24 -9.84
C ILE A 165 -2.52 -4.44 -10.69
N SER A 166 -3.32 -4.18 -11.71
CA SER A 166 -3.65 -5.17 -12.74
C SER A 166 -2.82 -4.88 -14.00
N ALA A 167 -2.54 -5.93 -14.77
CA ALA A 167 -1.70 -5.88 -15.96
C ALA A 167 -0.23 -5.52 -15.69
N GLN A 168 0.47 -5.02 -16.70
CA GLN A 168 1.91 -4.78 -16.69
C GLN A 168 2.24 -3.41 -16.07
N ILE A 169 3.25 -3.39 -15.21
CA ILE A 169 3.87 -2.15 -14.75
C ILE A 169 4.72 -1.60 -15.88
N MET A 170 4.48 -0.35 -16.26
CA MET A 170 5.27 0.34 -17.29
C MET A 170 5.98 1.56 -16.68
N HIS A 171 7.27 1.68 -16.98
CA HIS A 171 8.02 2.91 -16.75
C HIS A 171 7.98 3.73 -18.03
N ARG A 172 7.37 4.92 -17.98
CA ARG A 172 7.24 5.81 -19.13
C ARG A 172 8.28 6.91 -19.05
N PHE A 173 9.15 6.94 -20.05
CA PHE A 173 10.02 8.07 -20.37
C PHE A 173 9.25 8.99 -21.32
N ASN A 174 9.17 10.27 -20.98
CA ASN A 174 8.60 11.25 -21.88
C ASN A 174 9.65 11.67 -22.92
N ASN A 175 9.20 12.37 -23.97
CA ASN A 175 10.10 13.03 -24.92
C ASN A 175 11.10 13.91 -24.15
N LEU A 176 12.30 14.07 -24.71
CA LEU A 176 13.39 14.80 -24.06
C LEU A 176 13.02 16.26 -23.75
N ARG A 177 12.23 16.88 -24.64
CA ARG A 177 11.63 18.21 -24.46
C ARG A 177 10.13 18.09 -24.15
N HIS A 178 9.62 18.96 -23.29
CA HIS A 178 8.18 19.00 -23.00
C HIS A 178 7.40 19.59 -24.17
N GLN A 179 6.12 19.23 -24.27
CA GLN A 179 5.21 19.83 -25.25
C GLN A 179 4.81 21.24 -24.82
N GLN A 180 4.42 22.07 -25.79
CA GLN A 180 4.00 23.45 -25.52
C GLN A 180 2.73 23.45 -24.68
N GLY A 181 2.79 24.03 -23.48
CA GLY A 181 1.67 24.11 -22.54
C GLY A 181 1.76 23.19 -21.32
N ASP A 182 2.60 22.15 -21.37
CA ASP A 182 2.81 21.23 -20.24
C ASP A 182 4.09 21.56 -19.46
N PRO A 183 4.07 21.52 -18.12
CA PRO A 183 5.29 21.69 -17.33
C PRO A 183 6.25 20.50 -17.53
N PRO A 184 7.57 20.73 -17.55
CA PRO A 184 8.54 19.64 -17.64
C PRO A 184 8.48 18.72 -16.43
N ALA A 185 8.61 17.42 -16.66
CA ALA A 185 8.56 16.41 -15.60
C ALA A 185 9.57 15.27 -15.80
N TYR A 186 9.95 14.63 -14.70
CA TYR A 186 10.82 13.45 -14.67
C TYR A 186 12.16 13.67 -15.40
N CYS A 187 12.51 12.83 -16.38
CA CYS A 187 13.72 12.93 -17.19
C CYS A 187 13.95 14.31 -17.82
N GLN A 188 12.87 15.01 -18.20
CA GLN A 188 12.96 16.32 -18.85
C GLN A 188 13.65 17.35 -17.97
N LEU A 189 13.50 17.24 -16.64
CA LEU A 189 14.11 18.17 -15.67
C LEU A 189 15.64 18.08 -15.62
N TYR A 190 16.24 17.01 -16.17
CA TYR A 190 17.70 16.86 -16.24
C TYR A 190 18.32 17.55 -17.46
N VAL A 191 17.49 18.03 -18.38
CA VAL A 191 17.89 18.82 -19.56
C VAL A 191 17.99 20.31 -19.24
N TYR A 192 17.23 20.78 -18.26
CA TYR A 192 17.22 22.19 -17.84
C TYR A 192 18.46 22.54 -17.02
N ASP A 193 18.74 23.85 -16.95
CA ASP A 193 19.70 24.34 -15.96
C ASP A 193 19.24 23.97 -14.54
N PRO A 194 20.17 23.70 -13.60
CA PRO A 194 19.81 23.23 -12.27
C PRO A 194 18.83 24.14 -11.51
N ASN A 195 18.90 25.45 -11.70
CA ASN A 195 18.05 26.40 -10.98
C ASN A 195 16.61 26.37 -11.51
N THR A 196 16.44 26.32 -12.84
CA THR A 196 15.14 26.15 -13.47
C THR A 196 14.52 24.80 -13.15
N ALA A 197 15.31 23.73 -13.19
CA ALA A 197 14.86 22.39 -12.80
C ALA A 197 14.38 22.38 -11.34
N LEU A 198 15.14 22.98 -10.43
CA LEU A 198 14.78 23.10 -9.01
C LEU A 198 13.46 23.88 -8.85
N LYS A 199 13.30 24.99 -9.57
CA LYS A 199 12.07 25.78 -9.55
C LYS A 199 10.85 24.93 -9.92
N PHE A 200 10.90 24.21 -11.04
CA PHE A 200 9.81 23.33 -11.47
C PHE A 200 9.52 22.20 -10.47
N ARG A 201 10.57 21.63 -9.85
CA ARG A 201 10.40 20.63 -8.79
C ARG A 201 9.63 21.19 -7.60
N MET A 202 9.94 22.41 -7.20
CA MET A 202 9.33 23.05 -6.03
C MET A 202 7.92 23.59 -6.30
N GLU A 203 7.61 24.04 -7.52
CA GLU A 203 6.27 24.48 -7.90
C GLU A 203 5.21 23.37 -7.79
N GLN A 204 5.64 22.11 -7.90
CA GLN A 204 4.78 20.93 -7.77
C GLN A 204 4.91 20.25 -6.40
N ASN A 205 5.71 20.81 -5.48
CA ASN A 205 6.10 20.16 -4.23
C ASN A 205 6.06 21.11 -3.03
N ASP A 206 4.93 21.10 -2.32
CA ASP A 206 4.71 21.96 -1.16
C ASP A 206 5.26 21.39 0.15
N CYS A 207 5.75 20.15 0.15
CA CYS A 207 6.08 19.41 1.38
C CYS A 207 7.59 19.23 1.62
N CYS A 208 8.38 19.20 0.55
CA CYS A 208 9.83 19.07 0.65
C CYS A 208 10.48 20.41 0.95
N ILE A 209 11.62 20.38 1.65
CA ILE A 209 12.45 21.54 1.88
C ILE A 209 13.31 21.78 0.64
N ARG A 210 13.25 23.01 0.12
CA ARG A 210 13.95 23.41 -1.10
C ARG A 210 15.45 23.13 -1.05
N GLU A 211 16.09 23.43 0.08
CA GLU A 211 17.53 23.22 0.30
C GLU A 211 17.92 21.73 0.15
N LEU A 212 17.15 20.82 0.75
CA LEU A 212 17.39 19.39 0.59
C LEU A 212 17.17 18.93 -0.85
N MET A 213 16.14 19.44 -1.52
CA MET A 213 15.88 19.13 -2.92
C MET A 213 17.05 19.58 -3.83
N GLU A 214 17.58 20.77 -3.58
CA GLU A 214 18.74 21.32 -4.29
C GLU A 214 20.00 20.48 -4.07
N LEU A 215 20.26 20.09 -2.82
CA LEU A 215 21.39 19.22 -2.49
C LEU A 215 21.29 17.85 -3.17
N PHE A 216 20.12 17.20 -3.11
CA PHE A 216 19.92 15.91 -3.78
C PHE A 216 20.01 16.01 -5.30
N GLN A 217 19.43 17.06 -5.89
CA GLN A 217 19.53 17.30 -7.32
C GLN A 217 20.99 17.49 -7.73
N THR A 218 21.75 18.28 -6.97
CA THR A 218 23.17 18.53 -7.23
C THR A 218 23.97 17.24 -7.19
N LEU A 219 23.75 16.43 -6.16
CA LEU A 219 24.38 15.13 -6.00
C LEU A 219 24.10 14.20 -7.20
N ILE A 220 22.84 14.06 -7.58
CA ILE A 220 22.44 13.22 -8.70
C ILE A 220 23.04 13.76 -10.02
N ASN A 221 23.05 15.07 -10.22
CA ASN A 221 23.59 15.68 -11.43
C ASN A 221 25.10 15.53 -11.59
N GLN A 222 25.83 15.29 -10.50
CA GLN A 222 27.28 15.10 -10.49
C GLN A 222 27.66 13.63 -10.63
N GLU A 223 27.01 12.76 -9.86
CA GLU A 223 27.44 11.36 -9.69
C GLU A 223 26.63 10.37 -10.53
N ASN A 224 25.39 10.70 -10.92
CA ASN A 224 24.50 9.73 -11.57
C ASN A 224 24.78 9.68 -13.08
N PRO A 225 25.22 8.53 -13.64
CA PRO A 225 25.54 8.40 -15.05
C PRO A 225 24.33 8.63 -15.97
N TYR A 226 23.11 8.36 -15.49
CA TYR A 226 21.88 8.62 -16.24
C TYR A 226 21.58 10.12 -16.33
N ALA A 227 21.77 10.87 -15.23
CA ALA A 227 21.62 12.32 -15.24
C ALA A 227 22.57 12.98 -16.25
N LEU A 228 23.84 12.54 -16.25
CA LEU A 228 24.84 12.98 -17.24
C LEU A 228 24.44 12.58 -18.66
N GLY A 229 23.92 11.37 -18.84
CA GLY A 229 23.40 10.90 -20.11
C GLY A 229 22.32 11.80 -20.71
N PHE A 230 21.34 12.24 -19.90
CA PHE A 230 20.27 13.13 -20.38
C PHE A 230 20.78 14.51 -20.82
N LYS A 231 21.79 15.08 -20.13
CA LYS A 231 22.44 16.32 -20.56
C LYS A 231 23.11 16.16 -21.91
N ASN A 232 23.90 15.10 -22.07
CA ASN A 232 24.57 14.81 -23.34
C ASN A 232 23.57 14.59 -24.48
N MET A 233 22.47 13.88 -24.23
CA MET A 233 21.41 13.70 -25.23
C MET A 233 20.80 15.02 -25.71
N ALA A 234 20.62 15.99 -24.80
CA ALA A 234 20.09 17.30 -25.14
C ALA A 234 21.08 18.12 -26.00
N GLU A 235 22.37 18.07 -25.67
CA GLU A 235 23.41 18.73 -26.46
C GLU A 235 23.50 18.16 -27.89
N VAL A 236 23.36 16.84 -28.02
CA VAL A 236 23.31 16.17 -29.33
C VAL A 236 22.07 16.60 -30.11
N GLU A 237 20.88 16.60 -29.49
CA GLU A 237 19.65 17.08 -30.11
C GLU A 237 19.80 18.53 -30.62
N ASP A 238 20.37 19.43 -29.80
CA ASP A 238 20.61 20.82 -30.17
C ASP A 238 21.63 20.97 -31.31
N ALA A 239 22.62 20.07 -31.39
CA ALA A 239 23.57 20.05 -32.50
C ALA A 239 22.90 19.58 -33.80
N GLU A 240 22.07 18.55 -33.76
CA GLU A 240 21.33 18.02 -34.92
C GLU A 240 20.34 19.06 -35.46
N ILE A 241 19.58 19.73 -34.58
CA ILE A 241 18.65 20.81 -34.98
C ILE A 241 19.40 21.94 -35.67
N ARG A 242 20.55 22.35 -35.14
CA ARG A 242 21.40 23.38 -35.79
C ARG A 242 21.91 22.93 -37.14
N GLN A 243 22.36 21.68 -37.29
CA GLN A 243 22.82 21.15 -38.56
C GLN A 243 21.69 21.04 -39.59
N ALA A 244 20.49 20.61 -39.19
CA ALA A 244 19.32 20.55 -40.05
C ALA A 244 18.93 21.94 -40.57
N ALA A 245 18.95 22.95 -39.70
CA ALA A 245 18.70 24.34 -40.09
C ALA A 245 19.74 24.89 -41.09
N ILE A 246 20.97 24.38 -41.07
CA ILE A 246 22.04 24.76 -42.02
C ILE A 246 21.87 24.01 -43.35
N LYS A 247 21.40 22.75 -43.33
CA LYS A 247 21.37 21.87 -44.51
C LYS A 247 20.15 22.08 -45.42
N GLY A 248 19.07 22.70 -44.93
CA GLY A 248 17.87 23.01 -45.73
C GLY A 248 17.04 21.79 -46.08
#